data_AF-A0A510UYR2-F1
#
_entry.id   AF-A0A510UYR2-F1
#
_cell.length_a   1.000
_cell.length_b   1.000
_cell.length_c   1.000
_cell.angle_alpha   90.00
_cell.angle_beta   90.00
_cell.angle_gamma   90.00
#
_symmetry.space_group_name_H-M   'P 1'
#
loop_
_entity.id
_entity.type
_entity.pdbx_description
1 polymer ?
#
loop_
_entity_poly.entity_id
_entity_poly.type
_entity_poly.pdbx_seq_one_letter_code
_entity_poly.pdbx_strand_id
1 'polypeptide(L)'
;MTHEHDDQHEHDDQHEHDDGHDSPAHGPAPLTDVDPAALHAAVDALAATLHEYVDTAIGVRAEFGSSEADEDPRILALEARVGTLNAGLYDAIHERLGMHSDLTGMTWQDDDEDDEGTLGDDEESDSFHVGLVVVRTPSAGDRTLDSALDVVEAGAADITQSLVEAGFSVVEWGVARGSHVILGDEDDDEDDA
;
A
#
# COMPACT_ATOMS: atom_id res chain seq x y z
N MET A 1 11.81 34.56 62.53
CA MET A 1 10.40 34.11 62.69
C MET A 1 9.59 35.02 61.78
N THR A 2 9.05 34.61 60.63
CA THR A 2 8.46 33.33 60.19
C THR A 2 8.54 33.22 58.65
N HIS A 3 8.46 31.99 58.13
CA HIS A 3 8.38 31.56 56.72
C HIS A 3 7.00 31.85 56.08
N GLU A 4 6.96 31.90 54.73
CA GLU A 4 5.93 31.42 53.75
C GLU A 4 6.20 32.19 52.44
N HIS A 5 6.75 31.66 51.33
CA HIS A 5 6.39 30.56 50.41
C HIS A 5 5.06 30.73 49.64
N ASP A 6 5.14 30.37 48.35
CA ASP A 6 4.13 30.26 47.27
C ASP A 6 3.85 31.52 46.43
N ASP A 7 4.32 31.55 45.17
CA ASP A 7 3.84 30.79 43.99
C ASP A 7 2.56 31.39 43.42
N GLN A 8 2.67 31.97 42.21
CA GLN A 8 1.90 31.55 41.04
C GLN A 8 2.24 32.47 39.86
N HIS A 9 3.08 31.94 38.98
CA HIS A 9 3.13 32.34 37.58
C HIS A 9 1.83 31.88 36.93
N GLU A 10 0.90 32.81 36.69
CA GLU A 10 -0.25 32.58 35.80
C GLU A 10 0.26 32.61 34.35
N HIS A 11 0.80 31.47 33.91
CA HIS A 11 0.87 31.13 32.49
C HIS A 11 -0.53 30.66 32.10
N ASP A 12 -1.29 31.57 31.50
CA ASP A 12 -2.57 31.28 30.83
C ASP A 12 -2.26 30.57 29.50
N ASP A 13 -1.72 29.35 29.60
CA ASP A 13 -1.58 28.41 28.48
C ASP A 13 -2.95 27.76 28.24
N GLN A 14 -3.88 28.56 27.72
CA GLN A 14 -5.04 28.05 27.02
C GLN A 14 -4.57 27.48 25.68
N HIS A 15 -3.95 26.31 25.74
CA HIS A 15 -3.90 25.40 24.60
C HIS A 15 -5.33 24.90 24.39
N GLU A 16 -6.11 25.65 23.62
CA GLU A 16 -7.18 25.07 22.82
C GLU A 16 -6.52 23.99 21.97
N HIS A 17 -6.66 22.74 22.42
CA HIS A 17 -6.38 21.58 21.60
C HIS A 17 -7.36 21.66 20.43
N ASP A 18 -6.81 22.07 19.29
CA ASP A 18 -7.34 21.86 17.95
C ASP A 18 -7.79 20.40 17.86
N ASP A 19 -9.10 20.16 17.99
CA ASP A 19 -9.76 18.89 17.73
C ASP A 19 -9.62 18.59 16.23
N GLY A 20 -8.44 18.12 15.86
CA GLY A 20 -8.07 17.76 14.50
C GLY A 20 -8.95 16.63 14.00
N HIS A 21 -9.88 16.95 13.11
CA HIS A 21 -10.42 16.09 12.06
C HIS A 21 -10.66 14.60 12.43
N ASP A 22 -11.35 14.31 13.54
CA ASP A 22 -11.88 12.95 13.73
C ASP A 22 -13.07 12.77 12.76
N SER A 23 -12.77 12.27 11.56
CA SER A 23 -13.79 11.88 10.60
C SER A 23 -14.71 10.87 11.28
N PRO A 24 -16.05 11.01 11.18
CA PRO A 24 -17.00 10.03 11.74
C PRO A 24 -16.71 8.58 11.32
N ALA A 25 -16.05 8.40 10.17
CA ALA A 25 -15.59 7.10 9.66
C ALA A 25 -14.56 6.41 10.55
N HIS A 26 -13.71 7.15 11.26
CA HIS A 26 -12.60 6.62 12.07
C HIS A 26 -12.90 6.60 13.58
N GLY A 27 -14.12 6.98 13.97
CA GLY A 27 -14.54 7.00 15.37
C GLY A 27 -14.97 5.62 15.91
N PRO A 28 -14.99 5.42 17.24
CA PRO A 28 -15.37 4.14 17.86
C PRO A 28 -16.87 3.84 17.81
N ALA A 29 -17.69 4.79 17.35
CA ALA A 29 -19.14 4.61 17.24
C ALA A 29 -19.50 3.92 15.92
N PRO A 30 -20.49 3.01 15.89
CA PRO A 30 -20.94 2.41 14.65
C PRO A 30 -21.39 3.45 13.64
N LEU A 31 -21.00 3.26 12.38
CA LEU A 31 -21.47 4.08 11.28
C LEU A 31 -22.96 3.83 11.01
N THR A 32 -23.75 4.90 11.01
CA THR A 32 -25.16 4.88 10.62
C THR A 32 -25.33 5.60 9.28
N ASP A 33 -26.33 5.19 8.50
CA ASP A 33 -26.75 5.85 7.25
C ASP A 33 -25.72 5.86 6.10
N VAL A 34 -24.83 4.86 6.03
CA VAL A 34 -23.95 4.67 4.86
C VAL A 34 -24.77 4.18 3.66
N ASP A 35 -24.75 4.95 2.56
CA ASP A 35 -25.33 4.53 1.28
C ASP A 35 -24.33 3.65 0.49
N PRO A 36 -24.64 2.36 0.26
CA PRO A 36 -23.74 1.45 -0.44
C PRO A 36 -23.75 1.65 -1.95
N ALA A 37 -24.70 2.40 -2.52
CA ALA A 37 -24.90 2.46 -3.97
C ALA A 37 -23.65 2.92 -4.74
N ALA A 38 -22.94 3.92 -4.21
CA ALA A 38 -21.71 4.42 -4.83
C ALA A 38 -20.52 3.45 -4.70
N LEU A 39 -20.43 2.69 -3.61
CA LEU A 39 -19.41 1.64 -3.45
C LEU A 39 -19.67 0.49 -4.44
N HIS A 40 -20.93 0.06 -4.58
CA HIS A 40 -21.31 -0.94 -5.58
C HIS A 40 -21.04 -0.45 -7.01
N ALA A 41 -21.32 0.81 -7.33
CA ALA A 41 -21.01 1.35 -8.65
C ALA A 41 -19.50 1.35 -8.95
N ALA A 42 -18.65 1.60 -7.95
CA ALA A 42 -17.20 1.50 -8.11
C ALA A 42 -16.75 0.06 -8.36
N VAL A 43 -17.32 -0.91 -7.61
CA VAL A 43 -17.09 -2.35 -7.83
C VAL A 43 -17.54 -2.79 -9.23
N ASP A 44 -18.72 -2.38 -9.66
CA ASP A 44 -19.26 -2.72 -10.99
C ASP A 44 -18.38 -2.17 -12.11
N ALA A 45 -17.85 -0.95 -11.95
CA ALA A 45 -16.93 -0.36 -12.93
C ALA A 45 -15.60 -1.12 -13.01
N LEU A 46 -15.06 -1.54 -11.86
CA LEU A 46 -13.85 -2.37 -11.80
C LEU A 46 -14.09 -3.74 -12.45
N ALA A 47 -15.18 -4.42 -12.09
CA ALA A 47 -15.55 -5.71 -12.65
C ALA A 47 -15.73 -5.67 -14.18
N ALA A 48 -16.43 -4.64 -14.69
CA ALA A 48 -16.60 -4.45 -16.13
C ALA A 48 -15.24 -4.27 -16.85
N THR A 49 -14.32 -3.54 -16.24
CA THR A 49 -12.97 -3.32 -16.80
C THR A 49 -12.13 -4.60 -16.77
N LEU A 50 -12.24 -5.41 -15.71
CA LEU A 50 -11.57 -6.72 -15.63
C LEU A 50 -12.10 -7.70 -16.68
N HIS A 51 -13.40 -7.70 -16.96
CA HIS A 51 -13.95 -8.49 -18.06
C HIS A 51 -13.41 -8.04 -19.42
N GLU A 52 -13.34 -6.72 -19.66
CA GLU A 52 -12.73 -6.16 -20.87
C GLU A 52 -11.25 -6.54 -21.01
N TYR A 53 -10.50 -6.53 -19.90
CA TYR A 53 -9.12 -7.02 -19.85
C TYR A 53 -9.00 -8.47 -20.29
N VAL A 54 -9.81 -9.38 -19.73
CA VAL A 54 -9.75 -10.81 -20.06
C VAL A 54 -10.06 -11.04 -21.55
N ASP A 55 -11.11 -10.43 -22.08
CA ASP A 55 -11.48 -10.58 -23.49
C ASP A 55 -10.39 -10.04 -24.41
N THR A 56 -9.79 -8.91 -24.06
CA THR A 56 -8.69 -8.31 -24.81
C THR A 56 -7.44 -9.16 -24.74
N ALA A 57 -7.06 -9.66 -23.56
CA ALA A 57 -5.91 -10.53 -23.36
C ALA A 57 -6.02 -11.82 -24.18
N ILE A 58 -7.19 -12.45 -24.20
CA ILE A 58 -7.44 -13.63 -25.05
C ILE A 58 -7.25 -13.28 -26.53
N GLY A 59 -7.76 -12.12 -26.97
CA GLY A 59 -7.60 -11.64 -28.35
C GLY A 59 -6.13 -11.38 -28.71
N VAL A 60 -5.40 -10.64 -27.87
CA VAL A 60 -3.98 -10.34 -28.05
C VAL A 60 -3.15 -11.63 -28.07
N ARG A 61 -3.40 -12.58 -27.16
CA ARG A 61 -2.70 -13.87 -27.13
C ARG A 61 -3.01 -14.76 -28.34
N ALA A 62 -4.13 -14.54 -29.04
CA ALA A 62 -4.42 -15.19 -30.31
C ALA A 62 -3.68 -14.54 -31.49
N GLU A 63 -3.28 -13.27 -31.36
CA GLU A 63 -2.54 -12.49 -32.37
C GLU A 63 -1.02 -12.61 -32.19
N PHE A 64 -0.54 -12.64 -30.94
CA PHE A 64 0.88 -12.49 -30.55
C PHE A 64 1.36 -13.57 -29.57
N GLY A 65 2.69 -13.76 -29.50
CA GLY A 65 3.35 -14.59 -28.48
C GLY A 65 3.15 -14.02 -27.06
N SER A 66 3.48 -14.79 -26.01
CA SER A 66 3.19 -14.35 -24.62
C SER A 66 3.96 -13.10 -24.26
N SER A 67 5.27 -13.12 -24.54
CA SER A 67 6.17 -12.00 -24.26
C SER A 67 5.80 -10.72 -25.01
N GLU A 68 5.20 -10.83 -26.20
CA GLU A 68 4.75 -9.67 -26.98
C GLU A 68 3.38 -9.16 -26.53
N ALA A 69 2.53 -10.05 -26.00
CA ALA A 69 1.20 -9.72 -25.51
C ALA A 69 1.24 -8.88 -24.22
N ASP A 70 2.20 -9.15 -23.34
CA ASP A 70 2.38 -8.39 -22.09
C ASP A 70 2.79 -6.94 -22.36
N GLU A 71 3.45 -6.67 -23.49
CA GLU A 71 3.83 -5.33 -23.93
C GLU A 71 2.78 -4.67 -24.85
N ASP A 72 1.64 -5.34 -25.13
CA ASP A 72 0.62 -4.79 -26.02
C ASP A 72 -0.03 -3.54 -25.38
N PRO A 73 -0.08 -2.41 -26.09
CA PRO A 73 -0.59 -1.15 -25.54
C PRO A 73 -2.06 -1.22 -25.09
N ARG A 74 -2.85 -2.16 -25.63
CA ARG A 74 -4.24 -2.38 -25.20
C ARG A 74 -4.29 -2.99 -23.81
N ILE A 75 -3.41 -3.94 -23.52
CA ILE A 75 -3.27 -4.61 -22.23
C ILE A 75 -2.80 -3.61 -21.18
N LEU A 76 -1.69 -2.92 -21.46
CA LEU A 76 -1.12 -1.90 -20.57
C LEU A 76 -2.12 -0.78 -20.23
N ALA A 77 -2.95 -0.36 -21.20
CA ALA A 77 -3.98 0.65 -20.96
C ALA A 77 -5.10 0.14 -20.03
N LEU A 78 -5.50 -1.13 -20.17
CA LEU A 78 -6.50 -1.75 -19.32
C LEU A 78 -5.97 -1.98 -17.89
N GLU A 79 -4.71 -2.40 -17.75
CA GLU A 79 -4.05 -2.56 -16.44
C GLU A 79 -3.96 -1.23 -15.68
N ALA A 80 -3.55 -0.16 -16.36
CA ALA A 80 -3.52 1.18 -15.77
C ALA A 80 -4.92 1.64 -15.32
N ARG A 81 -5.96 1.30 -16.09
CA ARG A 81 -7.36 1.62 -15.75
C ARG A 81 -7.86 0.79 -14.57
N VAL A 82 -7.56 -0.51 -14.53
CA VAL A 82 -7.86 -1.40 -13.41
C VAL A 82 -7.20 -0.88 -12.13
N GLY A 83 -5.90 -0.56 -12.18
CA GLY A 83 -5.18 0.00 -11.05
C GLY A 83 -5.78 1.32 -10.54
N THR A 84 -6.19 2.21 -11.44
CA THR A 84 -6.86 3.48 -11.09
C THR A 84 -8.21 3.25 -10.40
N LEU A 85 -9.05 2.38 -10.97
CA LEU A 85 -10.37 2.06 -10.41
C LEU A 85 -10.25 1.39 -9.05
N ASN A 86 -9.26 0.51 -8.90
CA ASN A 86 -9.00 -0.18 -7.67
C ASN A 86 -8.52 0.75 -6.54
N ALA A 87 -7.57 1.64 -6.83
CA ALA A 87 -7.14 2.67 -5.88
C ALA A 87 -8.32 3.57 -5.46
N GLY A 88 -9.17 3.98 -6.41
CA GLY A 88 -10.36 4.75 -6.12
C GLY A 88 -11.39 4.00 -5.25
N LEU A 89 -11.52 2.68 -5.40
CA LEU A 89 -12.36 1.86 -4.53
C LEU A 89 -11.78 1.78 -3.12
N TYR A 90 -10.46 1.57 -2.99
CA TYR A 90 -9.77 1.60 -1.70
C TYR A 90 -10.00 2.93 -0.97
N ASP A 91 -9.76 4.05 -1.64
CA ASP A 91 -9.96 5.39 -1.08
C ASP A 91 -11.42 5.59 -0.63
N ALA A 92 -12.37 5.15 -1.44
CA ALA A 92 -13.79 5.28 -1.12
C ALA A 92 -14.20 4.41 0.09
N ILE A 93 -13.62 3.22 0.25
CA ILE A 93 -13.85 2.37 1.42
C ILE A 93 -13.22 3.00 2.66
N HIS A 94 -11.98 3.46 2.55
CA HIS A 94 -11.27 4.12 3.63
C HIS A 94 -12.01 5.38 4.10
N GLU A 95 -12.36 6.28 3.17
CA GLU A 95 -13.06 7.54 3.50
C GLU A 95 -14.44 7.31 4.11
N ARG A 96 -15.21 6.33 3.60
CA ARG A 96 -16.61 6.15 3.99
C ARG A 96 -16.82 5.19 5.15
N LEU A 97 -15.98 4.17 5.24
CA LEU A 97 -16.12 3.10 6.22
C LEU A 97 -15.04 3.16 7.30
N GLY A 98 -14.01 3.97 7.11
CA GLY A 98 -12.84 3.99 7.99
C GLY A 98 -12.04 2.70 7.97
N MET A 99 -12.29 1.85 6.98
CA MET A 99 -11.67 0.53 6.84
C MET A 99 -10.49 0.62 5.90
N HIS A 100 -9.33 0.12 6.33
CA HIS A 100 -8.27 -0.25 5.43
C HIS A 100 -8.65 -1.59 4.81
N SER A 101 -8.89 -1.61 3.50
CA SER A 101 -9.33 -2.81 2.81
C SER A 101 -8.16 -3.40 2.03
N ASP A 102 -7.69 -4.58 2.43
CA ASP A 102 -6.62 -5.29 1.72
C ASP A 102 -7.14 -6.00 0.46
N LEU A 103 -8.11 -5.41 -0.23
CA LEU A 103 -8.84 -6.02 -1.36
C LEU A 103 -7.93 -6.34 -2.56
N THR A 104 -6.75 -5.72 -2.62
CA THR A 104 -5.73 -6.00 -3.64
C THR A 104 -4.32 -6.02 -3.07
N GLY A 105 -4.18 -6.16 -1.75
CA GLY A 105 -2.93 -6.70 -1.23
C GLY A 105 -2.82 -8.06 -1.87
N MET A 106 -1.85 -8.28 -2.76
CA MET A 106 -1.48 -9.64 -3.14
C MET A 106 -1.01 -10.28 -1.85
N THR A 107 -1.91 -10.96 -1.15
CA THR A 107 -1.55 -11.89 -0.09
C THR A 107 -0.89 -13.04 -0.82
N TRP A 108 0.41 -12.90 -1.07
CA TRP A 108 1.29 -14.05 -1.17
C TRP A 108 1.31 -14.62 0.26
N GLN A 109 0.23 -15.33 0.62
CA GLN A 109 0.36 -16.31 1.68
C GLN A 109 1.27 -17.37 1.06
N ASP A 110 2.55 -17.34 1.45
CA ASP A 110 3.32 -18.55 1.46
C ASP A 110 2.60 -19.48 2.44
N ASP A 111 1.66 -20.26 1.90
CA ASP A 111 1.24 -21.51 2.53
C ASP A 111 2.45 -22.45 2.44
N ASP A 112 3.46 -22.20 3.28
CA ASP A 112 4.38 -23.24 3.72
C ASP A 112 3.58 -24.16 4.65
N GLU A 113 2.79 -25.03 4.01
CA GLU A 113 2.38 -26.29 4.61
C GLU A 113 3.64 -27.14 4.85
N ASP A 114 4.37 -26.88 5.93
CA ASP A 114 5.21 -27.90 6.54
C ASP A 114 4.98 -28.02 8.06
N ASP A 115 4.45 -29.18 8.40
CA ASP A 115 4.24 -29.76 9.71
C ASP A 115 5.57 -29.86 10.48
N GLU A 116 5.69 -29.17 11.61
CA GLU A 116 6.10 -29.77 12.90
C GLU A 116 6.08 -28.75 14.05
N GLY A 117 4.94 -28.68 14.74
CA GLY A 117 4.88 -28.50 16.19
C GLY A 117 5.63 -27.32 16.85
N THR A 118 5.11 -26.10 16.70
CA THR A 118 5.28 -25.04 17.72
C THR A 118 3.95 -24.36 18.01
N LEU A 119 3.34 -24.72 19.13
CA LEU A 119 2.33 -23.88 19.79
C LEU A 119 3.08 -22.78 20.54
N GLY A 120 3.28 -21.63 19.89
CA GLY A 120 3.65 -20.37 20.51
C GLY A 120 2.88 -19.29 19.78
N ASP A 121 2.27 -18.35 20.51
CA ASP A 121 1.49 -17.24 19.96
C ASP A 121 2.19 -16.59 18.77
N ASP A 122 1.72 -16.88 17.55
CA ASP A 122 1.86 -15.94 16.45
C ASP A 122 0.81 -14.86 16.72
N GLU A 123 1.20 -13.85 17.48
CA GLU A 123 0.57 -12.53 17.36
C GLU A 123 0.74 -12.13 15.89
N GLU A 124 -0.31 -12.40 15.11
CA GLU A 124 -0.49 -12.02 13.71
C GLU A 124 -0.04 -10.56 13.59
N SER A 125 1.20 -10.38 13.13
CA SER A 125 1.84 -9.07 13.18
C SER A 125 1.17 -8.21 12.13
N ASP A 126 0.41 -7.21 12.58
CA ASP A 126 -0.29 -6.27 11.71
C ASP A 126 0.73 -5.59 10.81
N SER A 127 0.73 -5.96 9.53
CA SER A 127 1.71 -5.53 8.54
C SER A 127 0.99 -4.83 7.41
N PHE A 128 1.60 -3.77 6.89
CA PHE A 128 1.06 -3.01 5.75
C PHE A 128 2.15 -2.84 4.69
N HIS A 129 1.72 -2.76 3.44
CA HIS A 129 2.62 -2.65 2.29
C HIS A 129 2.46 -1.29 1.61
N VAL A 130 3.55 -0.74 1.07
CA VAL A 130 3.56 0.55 0.35
C VAL A 130 3.99 0.31 -1.10
N GLY A 131 3.11 0.66 -2.05
CA GLY A 131 3.39 0.59 -3.48
C GLY A 131 3.37 1.96 -4.14
N LEU A 132 4.30 2.23 -5.06
CA LEU A 132 4.37 3.48 -5.83
C LEU A 132 4.37 3.20 -7.34
N VAL A 133 3.49 3.88 -8.09
CA VAL A 133 3.54 3.91 -9.57
C VAL A 133 4.13 5.24 -10.00
N VAL A 134 5.35 5.22 -10.52
CA VAL A 134 6.07 6.43 -10.94
C VAL A 134 6.00 6.58 -12.45
N VAL A 135 5.31 7.62 -12.92
CA VAL A 135 5.27 8.01 -14.32
C VAL A 135 6.08 9.28 -14.56
N ARG A 136 6.74 9.34 -15.72
CA ARG A 136 7.52 10.52 -16.11
C ARG A 136 6.58 11.63 -16.58
N THR A 137 6.70 12.81 -16.00
CA THR A 137 5.97 14.01 -16.42
C THR A 137 6.86 14.95 -17.27
N PRO A 138 6.29 15.87 -18.07
CA PRO A 138 7.09 16.85 -18.81
C PRO A 138 8.00 17.70 -17.92
N SER A 139 7.59 17.95 -16.67
CA SER A 139 8.36 18.71 -15.68
C SER A 139 9.62 17.98 -15.19
N ALA A 140 9.74 16.68 -15.46
CA ALA A 140 10.94 15.90 -15.11
C ALA A 140 12.17 16.28 -15.97
N GLY A 141 12.01 17.05 -17.04
CA GLY A 141 13.12 17.51 -17.88
C GLY A 141 13.85 16.33 -18.52
N ASP A 142 15.16 16.23 -18.30
CA ASP A 142 16.02 15.13 -18.80
C ASP A 142 16.13 13.94 -17.83
N ARG A 143 15.48 14.01 -16.65
CA ARG A 143 15.51 12.91 -15.66
C ARG A 143 14.88 11.65 -16.22
N THR A 144 15.46 10.50 -15.92
CA THR A 144 14.98 9.17 -16.32
C THR A 144 14.19 8.52 -15.19
N LEU A 145 13.49 7.42 -15.48
CA LEU A 145 12.88 6.61 -14.42
C LEU A 145 13.94 5.98 -13.51
N ASP A 146 15.16 5.73 -14.01
CA ASP A 146 16.30 5.28 -13.17
C ASP A 146 16.64 6.34 -12.11
N SER A 147 16.71 7.61 -12.50
CA SER A 147 16.93 8.68 -11.51
C SER A 147 15.77 8.86 -10.53
N ALA A 148 14.58 8.33 -10.83
CA ALA A 148 13.48 8.28 -9.88
C ALA A 148 13.59 7.08 -8.93
N LEU A 149 14.11 5.94 -9.40
CA LEU A 149 14.45 4.79 -8.57
C LEU A 149 15.50 5.17 -7.52
N ASP A 150 16.57 5.87 -7.92
CA ASP A 150 17.59 6.37 -6.98
C ASP A 150 16.97 7.23 -5.86
N VAL A 151 15.93 8.02 -6.17
CA VAL A 151 15.22 8.86 -5.19
C VAL A 151 14.37 8.02 -4.25
N VAL A 152 13.67 7.01 -4.78
CA VAL A 152 12.84 6.11 -3.97
C VAL A 152 13.70 5.24 -3.08
N GLU A 153 14.83 4.72 -3.57
CA GLU A 153 15.78 3.93 -2.79
C GLU A 153 16.36 4.75 -1.62
N ALA A 154 16.81 5.98 -1.89
CA ALA A 154 17.30 6.87 -0.84
C ALA A 154 16.22 7.16 0.21
N GLY A 155 14.98 7.44 -0.23
CA GLY A 155 13.86 7.68 0.68
C GLY A 155 13.45 6.44 1.49
N ALA A 156 13.48 5.26 0.88
CA ALA A 156 13.15 4.00 1.54
C ALA A 156 14.19 3.64 2.62
N ALA A 157 15.47 3.93 2.38
CA ALA A 157 16.52 3.79 3.38
C ALA A 157 16.28 4.71 4.60
N ASP A 158 15.95 5.99 4.36
CA ASP A 158 15.67 6.97 5.41
C ASP A 158 14.42 6.58 6.24
N ILE A 159 13.36 6.12 5.56
CA ILE A 159 12.13 5.64 6.20
C ILE A 159 12.40 4.39 7.04
N THR A 160 13.14 3.43 6.49
CA THR A 160 13.52 2.20 7.20
C THR A 160 14.27 2.51 8.48
N GLN A 161 15.26 3.40 8.40
CA GLN A 161 16.01 3.84 9.58
C GLN A 161 15.07 4.49 10.62
N SER A 162 14.18 5.38 10.18
CA SER A 162 13.23 6.06 11.06
C SER A 162 12.26 5.10 11.76
N LEU A 163 11.80 4.06 11.05
CA LEU A 163 10.92 3.03 11.61
C LEU A 163 11.65 2.18 12.65
N VAL A 164 12.89 1.80 12.38
CA VAL A 164 13.75 1.08 13.34
C VAL A 164 14.01 1.94 14.59
N GLU A 165 14.32 3.22 14.41
CA GLU A 165 14.51 4.17 15.52
C GLU A 165 13.23 4.37 16.34
N ALA A 166 12.06 4.27 15.71
CA ALA A 166 10.76 4.33 16.38
C ALA A 166 10.34 3.00 17.04
N GLY A 167 11.13 1.93 16.91
CA GLY A 167 10.91 0.64 17.55
C GLY A 167 10.10 -0.37 16.73
N PHE A 168 9.90 -0.11 15.44
CA PHE A 168 9.28 -1.06 14.52
C PHE A 168 10.33 -1.99 13.90
N SER A 169 9.91 -3.19 13.54
CA SER A 169 10.74 -4.15 12.78
C SER A 169 10.51 -3.96 11.28
N VAL A 170 11.57 -3.77 10.51
CA VAL A 170 11.53 -3.83 9.04
C VAL A 170 12.23 -5.11 8.65
N VAL A 171 11.44 -6.12 8.24
CA VAL A 171 11.95 -7.46 7.91
C VAL A 171 12.73 -7.43 6.60
N GLU A 172 12.19 -6.75 5.58
CA GLU A 172 12.83 -6.62 4.28
C GLU A 172 12.27 -5.40 3.52
N TRP A 173 13.07 -4.80 2.64
CA TRP A 173 12.61 -3.79 1.69
C TRP A 173 13.50 -3.77 0.44
N GLY A 174 12.92 -3.40 -0.69
CA GLY A 174 13.64 -3.32 -1.97
C GLY A 174 12.94 -2.42 -2.98
N VAL A 175 13.68 -2.03 -4.02
CA VAL A 175 13.19 -1.21 -5.13
C VAL A 175 13.67 -1.85 -6.44
N ALA A 176 12.76 -2.24 -7.33
CA ALA A 176 13.09 -2.92 -8.59
C ALA A 176 12.47 -2.24 -9.82
N ARG A 177 13.09 -2.48 -11.00
CA ARG A 177 12.61 -2.01 -12.30
C ARG A 177 12.25 -3.19 -13.21
N GLY A 178 10.96 -3.35 -13.51
CA GLY A 178 10.49 -4.31 -14.52
C GLY A 178 10.52 -5.78 -14.11
N SER A 179 10.99 -6.11 -12.90
CA SER A 179 10.72 -7.38 -12.22
C SER A 179 9.99 -7.10 -10.90
N HIS A 180 9.27 -8.10 -10.40
CA HIS A 180 8.76 -8.06 -9.02
C HIS A 180 9.96 -7.97 -8.06
N VAL A 181 9.80 -7.19 -6.99
CA VAL A 181 10.68 -7.30 -5.82
C VAL A 181 10.30 -8.63 -5.17
N ILE A 182 11.19 -9.61 -5.25
CA ILE A 182 11.06 -10.87 -4.51
C ILE A 182 11.45 -10.51 -3.07
N LEU A 183 10.56 -10.80 -2.13
CA LEU A 183 10.75 -10.61 -0.69
C LEU A 183 10.62 -12.01 -0.07
N GLY A 184 11.59 -12.44 0.71
CA GLY A 184 11.78 -13.82 1.19
C GLY A 184 13.17 -14.38 0.87
N ASP A 185 13.62 -15.38 1.65
CA ASP A 185 14.86 -16.10 1.37
C ASP A 185 14.70 -16.81 0.01
N GLU A 186 15.32 -16.24 -1.02
CA GLU A 186 15.76 -17.04 -2.16
C GLU A 186 16.76 -18.04 -1.58
N ASP A 187 16.29 -19.24 -1.25
CA ASP A 187 17.14 -20.41 -1.08
C ASP A 187 17.92 -20.56 -2.40
N ASP A 188 19.08 -19.91 -2.42
CA ASP A 188 20.13 -20.06 -3.41
C ASP A 188 20.72 -21.47 -3.20
N ASP A 189 19.92 -22.49 -3.54
CA ASP A 189 20.38 -23.84 -3.81
C ASP A 189 21.15 -23.84 -5.15
N GLU A 190 22.19 -23.01 -5.22
CA GLU A 190 23.31 -23.20 -6.14
C GLU A 190 24.13 -24.39 -5.61
N ASP A 191 23.83 -25.56 -6.18
CA ASP A 191 24.68 -26.75 -6.35
C ASP A 191 26.12 -26.63 -5.80
N ASP A 192 26.46 -27.45 -4.79
CA ASP A 192 27.84 -27.90 -4.61
C ASP A 192 27.91 -29.38 -4.17
N ALA A 193 28.20 -30.23 -5.18
CA ALA A 193 28.86 -31.56 -5.18
C ALA A 193 28.05 -32.88 -5.21
#